data_AF-A0A8J8WBX9-F1
#
_entry.id   AF-A0A8J8WBX9-F1
#
_cell.length_a   1.000
_cell.length_b   1.000
_cell.length_c   1.000
_cell.angle_alpha   90.00
_cell.angle_beta   90.00
_cell.angle_gamma   90.00
#
_symmetry.space_group_name_H-M   'P 1'
#
loop_
_entity.id
_entity.type
_entity.pdbx_description
1 polymer ?
#
loop_
_entity_poly.entity_id
_entity_poly.type
_entity_poly.pdbx_seq_one_letter_code
_entity_poly.pdbx_strand_id
1 'polypeptide(L)'
;MAAATAARSRSATEVWLLGQPEPNPCWGKQLPKNGQVLRRFFHFVRVQRKSVKEAASLVTAEVAVVWEKARIPTQKKSRCVERILRLYASWQNLDRSKKRSAEGKTNQHLN
;
A
#
# COMPACT_ATOMS: atom_id res chain seq x y z
N MET A 1 -6.57 7.32 -25.78
CA MET A 1 -7.76 7.56 -24.94
C MET A 1 -7.32 7.55 -23.47
N ALA A 2 -6.79 8.66 -22.97
CA ALA A 2 -6.35 8.79 -21.57
C ALA A 2 -7.53 9.33 -20.74
N ALA A 3 -8.01 8.53 -19.79
CA ALA A 3 -9.05 8.97 -18.87
C ALA A 3 -8.46 10.03 -17.93
N ALA A 4 -8.98 11.26 -18.00
CA ALA A 4 -8.68 12.32 -17.05
C ALA A 4 -9.34 11.98 -15.70
N THR A 5 -8.58 11.36 -14.81
CA THR A 5 -9.02 11.07 -13.44
C THR A 5 -9.06 12.37 -12.65
N ALA A 6 -10.25 12.78 -12.19
CA ALA A 6 -10.46 13.98 -11.40
C ALA A 6 -9.45 14.10 -10.24
N ALA A 7 -8.77 15.25 -10.16
CA ALA A 7 -7.73 15.51 -9.18
C ALA A 7 -8.32 15.60 -7.76
N ARG A 8 -8.21 14.53 -6.97
CA ARG A 8 -8.40 14.59 -5.51
C ARG A 8 -7.26 15.40 -4.89
N SER A 9 -7.58 16.32 -3.99
CA SER A 9 -6.60 17.08 -3.21
C SER A 9 -5.59 16.14 -2.56
N ARG A 10 -4.30 16.49 -2.58
CA ARG A 10 -3.18 15.64 -2.08
C ARG A 10 -3.39 15.15 -0.64
N SER A 11 -4.04 15.97 0.18
CA SER A 11 -4.43 15.65 1.56
C SER A 11 -5.49 14.54 1.67
N ALA A 12 -6.40 14.42 0.69
CA ALA A 12 -7.50 13.44 0.72
C ALA A 12 -7.06 12.01 0.36
N THR A 13 -5.85 11.84 -0.18
CA THR A 13 -5.37 10.53 -0.68
C THR A 13 -4.14 10.05 0.10
N GLU A 14 -3.55 10.91 0.92
CA GLU A 14 -2.38 10.62 1.73
C GLU A 14 -2.61 9.41 2.64
N VAL A 15 -1.63 8.51 2.66
CA VAL A 15 -1.57 7.34 3.52
C VAL A 15 -0.57 7.65 4.62
N TRP A 16 -1.01 7.71 5.87
CA TRP A 16 -0.11 7.99 6.99
C TRP A 16 1.09 7.03 7.01
N LEU A 17 2.29 7.58 7.25
CA LEU A 17 3.61 6.91 7.21
C LEU A 17 4.10 6.48 5.82
N LEU A 18 3.19 6.32 4.85
CA LEU A 18 3.51 5.90 3.50
C LEU A 18 3.49 7.05 2.49
N GLY A 19 2.87 8.19 2.78
CA GLY A 19 2.75 9.31 1.85
C GLY A 19 1.72 9.04 0.75
N GLN A 20 2.02 9.45 -0.50
CA GLN A 20 1.08 9.31 -1.61
C GLN A 20 1.08 7.89 -2.21
N PRO A 21 -0.08 7.38 -2.65
CA PRO A 21 -0.14 6.16 -3.44
C PRO A 21 0.63 6.32 -4.76
N GLU A 22 1.35 5.28 -5.18
CA GLU A 22 2.18 5.32 -6.38
C GLU A 22 1.43 4.79 -7.61
N PRO A 23 1.09 5.66 -8.59
CA PRO A 23 0.32 5.28 -9.77
C PRO A 23 1.13 4.48 -10.78
N ASN A 24 2.47 4.50 -10.67
CA ASN A 24 3.37 3.73 -11.52
C ASN A 24 4.10 2.64 -10.70
N PRO A 25 4.31 1.44 -11.26
CA PRO A 25 5.13 0.43 -10.62
C PRO A 25 6.59 0.91 -10.60
N CYS A 26 7.03 1.44 -9.47
CA CYS A 26 8.40 1.94 -9.27
C CYS A 26 9.39 0.79 -9.00
N TRP A 27 9.34 -0.23 -9.84
CA TRP A 27 10.26 -1.36 -9.81
C TRP A 27 11.46 -1.05 -10.72
N GLY A 28 12.44 -0.33 -10.18
CA GLY A 28 13.66 0.00 -10.90
C GLY A 28 14.66 -1.16 -10.94
N LYS A 29 15.96 -0.83 -10.86
CA LYS A 29 17.05 -1.81 -10.71
C LYS A 29 17.11 -2.44 -9.30
N GLN A 30 16.33 -1.94 -8.34
CA GLN A 30 16.37 -2.35 -6.95
C GLN A 30 15.16 -3.19 -6.58
N LEU A 31 15.35 -4.09 -5.61
CA LEU A 31 14.26 -4.88 -5.07
C LEU A 31 13.22 -3.99 -4.37
N PRO A 32 11.93 -4.34 -4.50
CA PRO A 32 10.86 -3.53 -3.96
C PRO A 32 10.87 -3.53 -2.43
N LYS A 33 10.91 -2.35 -1.82
CA LYS A 33 10.76 -2.20 -0.36
C LYS A 33 9.29 -2.37 0.04
N ASN A 34 9.04 -2.86 1.25
CA ASN A 34 7.68 -3.03 1.79
C ASN A 34 6.81 -1.76 1.66
N GLY A 35 7.39 -0.58 1.93
CA GLY A 35 6.69 0.70 1.78
C GLY A 35 6.26 1.01 0.34
N GLN A 36 7.11 0.70 -0.65
CA GLN A 36 6.78 0.88 -2.08
C GLN A 36 5.66 -0.08 -2.51
N VAL A 37 5.74 -1.33 -2.06
CA VAL A 37 4.68 -2.34 -2.28
C VAL A 37 3.36 -1.87 -1.70
N LEU A 38 3.35 -1.33 -0.48
CA LEU A 38 2.16 -0.79 0.15
C LEU A 38 1.62 0.46 -0.58
N ARG A 39 2.49 1.40 -1.01
CA ARG A 39 2.04 2.56 -1.81
C ARG A 39 1.36 2.14 -3.11
N ARG A 40 1.92 1.15 -3.80
CA ARG A 40 1.34 0.58 -5.03
C ARG A 40 -0.01 -0.10 -4.73
N PHE A 41 -0.07 -0.86 -3.64
CA PHE A 41 -1.31 -1.47 -3.16
C PHE A 41 -2.40 -0.43 -2.87
N PHE A 42 -2.07 0.67 -2.19
CA PHE A 42 -3.02 1.74 -1.90
C PHE A 42 -3.52 2.45 -3.15
N HIS A 43 -2.73 2.49 -4.23
CA HIS A 43 -3.21 3.04 -5.50
C HIS A 43 -4.35 2.18 -6.06
N PHE A 44 -4.19 0.86 -6.08
CA PHE A 44 -5.25 -0.06 -6.52
C PHE A 44 -6.52 0.06 -5.66
N VAL A 45 -6.37 0.17 -4.34
CA VAL A 45 -7.52 0.24 -3.42
C VAL A 45 -8.19 1.63 -3.45
N ARG A 46 -7.43 2.73 -3.33
CA ARG A 46 -7.99 4.07 -3.12
C ARG A 46 -8.29 4.83 -4.42
N VAL A 47 -7.56 4.53 -5.50
CA VAL A 47 -7.72 5.21 -6.80
C VAL A 47 -8.49 4.33 -7.76
N GLN A 48 -8.10 3.06 -7.91
CA GLN A 48 -8.77 2.13 -8.84
C GLN A 48 -9.96 1.38 -8.24
N ARG A 49 -10.27 1.60 -6.95
CA ARG A 49 -11.41 1.00 -6.23
C ARG A 49 -11.48 -0.53 -6.33
N LYS A 50 -10.31 -1.19 -6.42
CA LYS A 50 -10.22 -2.66 -6.42
C LYS A 50 -10.43 -3.22 -5.03
N SER A 51 -10.91 -4.47 -4.95
CA SER A 51 -10.99 -5.16 -3.66
C SER A 51 -9.60 -5.37 -3.08
N VAL A 52 -9.48 -5.48 -1.75
CA VAL A 52 -8.20 -5.71 -1.06
C VAL A 52 -7.50 -6.97 -1.60
N LYS A 53 -8.26 -8.04 -1.87
CA LYS A 53 -7.73 -9.30 -2.40
C LYS A 53 -7.25 -9.17 -3.85
N GLU A 54 -8.01 -8.47 -4.69
CA GLU A 54 -7.61 -8.18 -6.08
C GLU A 54 -6.36 -7.29 -6.11
N ALA A 55 -6.35 -6.21 -5.33
CA ALA A 55 -5.21 -5.31 -5.24
C ALA A 55 -3.94 -6.05 -4.80
N ALA A 56 -4.02 -6.93 -3.79
CA ALA A 56 -2.88 -7.74 -3.36
C ALA A 56 -2.40 -8.69 -4.47
N SER A 57 -3.32 -9.26 -5.25
CA SER A 57 -2.99 -10.15 -6.36
C SER A 57 -2.31 -9.40 -7.52
N LEU A 58 -2.80 -8.21 -7.87
CA LEU A 58 -2.21 -7.35 -8.89
C LEU A 58 -0.79 -6.92 -8.51
N VAL A 59 -0.60 -6.42 -7.28
CA VAL A 59 0.72 -6.03 -6.78
C VAL A 59 1.67 -7.23 -6.75
N THR A 60 1.20 -8.41 -6.33
CA THR A 60 2.00 -9.63 -6.37
C THR A 60 2.48 -9.95 -7.77
N ALA A 61 1.60 -9.86 -8.77
CA ALA A 61 1.94 -10.14 -10.16
C ALA A 61 3.01 -9.15 -10.68
N GLU A 62 2.87 -7.86 -10.38
CA GLU A 62 3.87 -6.85 -10.78
C GLU A 62 5.23 -7.08 -10.09
N VAL A 63 5.20 -7.36 -8.79
CA VAL A 63 6.42 -7.63 -8.01
C VAL A 63 7.10 -8.90 -8.51
N ALA A 64 6.35 -9.95 -8.85
CA ALA A 64 6.91 -11.21 -9.35
C ALA A 64 7.77 -11.02 -10.60
N VAL A 65 7.40 -10.10 -11.51
CA VAL A 65 8.21 -9.78 -12.71
C VAL A 65 9.60 -9.26 -12.32
N VAL A 66 9.72 -8.53 -11.21
CA VAL A 66 10.99 -7.99 -10.72
C VAL A 66 11.88 -9.11 -10.18
N TRP A 67 11.29 -10.01 -9.40
CA TRP A 67 12.01 -11.16 -8.85
C TRP A 67 12.45 -12.14 -9.95
N GLU A 68 11.61 -12.34 -10.96
CA GLU A 68 11.93 -13.14 -12.14
C GLU A 68 13.12 -12.54 -12.91
N LYS A 69 13.12 -11.23 -13.14
CA LYS A 69 14.25 -10.53 -13.77
C LYS A 69 15.54 -10.62 -12.94
N ALA A 70 15.42 -10.67 -11.62
CA ALA A 70 16.55 -10.89 -10.71
C ALA A 70 16.99 -12.36 -10.61
N ARG A 71 16.28 -13.29 -11.29
CA ARG A 71 16.47 -14.75 -11.20
C ARG A 71 16.38 -15.28 -9.77
N ILE A 72 15.58 -14.63 -8.92
CA ILE A 72 15.37 -15.04 -7.54
C ILE A 72 14.11 -15.93 -7.48
N PRO A 73 14.23 -17.17 -7.00
CA PRO A 73 13.07 -18.05 -6.87
C PRO A 73 12.01 -17.45 -5.93
N THR A 74 10.80 -17.24 -6.44
CA THR A 74 9.67 -16.77 -5.63
C THR A 74 8.88 -17.93 -5.04
N GLN A 75 8.26 -17.70 -3.89
CA GLN A 75 7.27 -18.62 -3.33
C GLN A 75 6.00 -18.67 -4.19
N LYS A 76 5.13 -19.65 -3.93
CA LYS A 76 3.80 -19.73 -4.58
C LYS A 76 3.08 -18.38 -4.48
N LYS A 77 2.43 -17.96 -5.57
CA LYS A 77 1.72 -16.67 -5.67
C LYS A 77 0.77 -16.42 -4.50
N SER A 78 0.05 -17.44 -4.04
CA SER A 78 -0.86 -17.35 -2.88
C SER A 78 -0.16 -16.90 -1.60
N ARG A 79 1.06 -17.39 -1.34
CA ARG A 79 1.85 -17.03 -0.16
C ARG A 79 2.39 -15.60 -0.26
N CYS A 80 2.74 -15.14 -1.46
CA CYS A 80 3.12 -13.75 -1.70
C CYS A 80 1.94 -12.79 -1.48
N VAL A 81 0.74 -13.14 -1.96
CA VAL A 81 -0.50 -12.39 -1.71
C VAL A 81 -0.76 -12.29 -0.21
N GLU A 82 -0.68 -13.41 0.51
CA GLU A 82 -0.86 -13.42 1.96
C GLU A 82 0.14 -12.50 2.68
N ARG A 83 1.40 -12.47 2.23
CA ARG A 83 2.42 -11.57 2.79
C ARG A 83 2.06 -10.10 2.60
N ILE A 84 1.50 -9.71 1.46
CA ILE A 84 1.01 -8.35 1.23
C ILE A 84 -0.18 -8.03 2.13
N LEU A 85 -1.11 -8.97 2.29
CA LEU A 85 -2.25 -8.79 3.20
C LEU A 85 -1.82 -8.62 4.66
N ARG A 86 -0.82 -9.39 5.10
CA ARG A 86 -0.21 -9.23 6.44
C ARG A 86 0.46 -7.88 6.61
N LEU A 87 1.20 -7.41 5.60
CA LEU A 87 1.79 -6.07 5.58
C LEU A 87 0.72 -4.98 5.70
N TYR A 88 -0.38 -5.12 4.98
CA TYR A 88 -1.52 -4.21 5.08
C TYR A 88 -2.16 -4.23 6.48
N ALA A 89 -2.37 -5.41 7.06
CA ALA A 89 -2.90 -5.54 8.42
C ALA A 89 -1.97 -4.90 9.47
N SER A 90 -0.65 -5.09 9.35
CA SER A 90 0.32 -4.41 10.21
C SER A 90 0.21 -2.89 10.09
N TRP A 91 0.07 -2.36 8.87
CA TRP A 91 -0.16 -0.93 8.67
C TRP A 91 -1.48 -0.45 9.29
N GLN A 92 -2.57 -1.22 9.17
CA GLN A 92 -3.86 -0.88 9.79
C GLN A 92 -3.74 -0.81 11.32
N ASN A 93 -2.98 -1.71 11.94
CA ASN A 93 -2.72 -1.68 13.38
C ASN A 93 -1.95 -0.42 13.79
N LEU A 94 -0.96 0.00 12.99
CA LEU A 94 -0.23 1.24 13.22
C LEU A 94 -1.14 2.47 13.11
N ASP A 95 -2.00 2.53 12.07
CA ASP A 95 -2.98 3.62 11.89
C ASP A 95 -3.97 3.70 13.06
N ARG A 96 -4.48 2.54 13.53
CA ARG A 96 -5.33 2.46 14.72
C ARG A 96 -4.61 2.92 15.98
N SER A 97 -3.34 2.53 16.15
CA SER A 97 -2.54 2.94 17.31
C SER A 97 -2.38 4.46 17.36
N LYS A 98 -2.07 5.09 16.22
CA LYS A 98 -1.99 6.55 16.08
C LYS A 98 -3.29 7.24 16.51
N LYS A 99 -4.44 6.73 16.06
CA LYS A 99 -5.76 7.30 16.39
C LYS A 99 -6.03 7.25 17.90
N ARG A 100 -5.77 6.11 18.55
CA ARG A 100 -5.90 5.97 20.01
C ARG A 100 -5.01 6.93 20.78
N SER A 101 -3.77 7.12 20.35
CA SER A 101 -2.85 8.09 20.99
C SER A 101 -3.28 9.55 20.79
N ALA A 102 -4.03 9.86 19.74
CA ALA A 102 -4.59 11.20 19.54
C ALA A 102 -5.81 11.44 20.45
N GLU A 103 -6.71 10.46 20.54
CA GLU A 103 -7.90 10.51 21.41
C GLU A 103 -7.53 10.65 22.89
N GLY A 104 -6.49 9.94 23.35
CA GLY A 104 -6.02 10.03 24.73
C GLY A 104 -5.45 11.39 25.13
N LYS A 105 -4.96 12.20 24.17
CA LYS A 105 -4.43 13.55 24.43
C LYS A 105 -5.52 14.63 24.48
N THR A 106 -6.61 14.45 23.73
CA THR A 106 -7.75 15.39 23.73
C THR A 106 -8.45 15.45 25.09
N ASN A 107 -8.49 14.34 25.84
CA ASN A 107 -9.17 14.28 27.14
C ASN A 107 -8.35 14.82 28.32
N GLN A 108 -7.10 15.26 28.12
CA GLN A 108 -6.23 15.79 29.18
C GLN A 108 -6.15 17.32 29.24
N HIS A 109 -6.74 18.03 28.28
CA HIS A 109 -6.72 19.50 28.23
C HIS A 109 -8.00 20.17 28.76
N LEU A 110 -8.92 19.40 29.36
CA LEU A 110 -10.21 19.86 29.88
C LEU A 110 -10.35 19.78 31.42
N ASN A 111 -9.25 19.68 32.17
CA ASN A 111 -9.25 19.82 33.63
C ASN A 111 -8.33 20.95 34.07
#